data_AF-A0A359IBJ3-F1
#
_entry.id   AF-A0A359IBJ3-F1
#
_cell.length_a   1.000
_cell.length_b   1.000
_cell.length_c   1.000
_cell.angle_alpha   90.00
_cell.angle_beta   90.00
_cell.angle_gamma   90.00
#
_symmetry.space_group_name_H-M   'P 1'
#
loop_
_entity.id
_entity.type
_entity.pdbx_description
1 polymer ?
#
loop_
_entity_poly.entity_id
_entity_poly.type
_entity_poly.pdbx_seq_one_letter_code
_entity_poly.pdbx_strand_id
1 'polypeptide(L)'
;MKKIMILPCISFLLGIIITVEASPVTSEPSYPTINDSIIIYFDATKGNQGLKDFAGPVYAHTGVLTDESTSLSEWKYVVTDWGEDTPETQLSQVETNLWKLVIGYPREYYAIPEQVNVT
;
A
#
# COMPACT_ATOMS: atom_id res chain seq x y z
N MET A 1 -41.72 -4.17 -51.77
CA MET A 1 -40.42 -3.63 -51.32
C MET A 1 -40.58 -3.19 -49.86
N LYS A 2 -39.99 -3.89 -48.89
CA LYS A 2 -40.14 -3.60 -47.46
C LYS A 2 -39.17 -2.49 -47.07
N LYS A 3 -39.67 -1.37 -46.53
CA LYS A 3 -38.85 -0.26 -46.02
C LYS A 3 -38.31 -0.66 -44.64
N ILE A 4 -37.00 -0.82 -44.52
CA ILE A 4 -36.32 -1.10 -43.25
C ILE A 4 -36.24 0.22 -42.47
N MET A 5 -36.94 0.27 -41.33
CA MET A 5 -36.94 1.39 -40.40
C MET A 5 -35.75 1.21 -39.45
N ILE A 6 -34.65 1.93 -39.69
CA ILE A 6 -33.51 1.98 -38.76
C ILE A 6 -33.91 2.87 -37.59
N LEU A 7 -34.23 2.25 -36.46
CA LEU A 7 -34.46 2.88 -35.17
C LEU A 7 -33.13 3.52 -34.70
N PRO A 8 -33.06 4.81 -34.31
CA PRO A 8 -31.83 5.40 -33.81
C PRO A 8 -31.65 4.98 -32.34
N CYS A 9 -31.34 3.70 -32.12
CA CYS A 9 -30.82 3.21 -30.84
C CYS A 9 -29.29 3.43 -30.83
N ILE A 10 -28.86 4.63 -31.17
CA ILE A 10 -27.45 5.05 -31.15
C ILE A 10 -27.46 6.42 -30.48
N SER A 11 -27.22 6.42 -29.17
CA SER A 11 -26.50 7.49 -28.44
C SER A 11 -26.89 7.49 -26.96
N PHE A 12 -26.55 6.41 -26.25
CA PHE A 12 -26.27 6.51 -24.82
C PHE A 12 -25.32 5.38 -24.40
N LEU A 13 -24.16 5.30 -25.06
CA LEU A 13 -23.00 4.63 -24.47
C LEU A 13 -22.16 5.75 -23.83
N LEU A 14 -22.66 6.28 -22.70
CA LEU A 14 -21.88 7.14 -21.84
C LEU A 14 -20.74 6.26 -21.31
N GLY A 15 -19.55 6.43 -21.87
CA GLY A 15 -18.36 5.68 -21.47
C GLY A 15 -18.13 5.90 -19.98
N ILE A 16 -18.43 4.88 -19.19
CA ILE A 16 -18.08 4.87 -17.77
C ILE A 16 -16.56 4.81 -17.73
N ILE A 17 -15.92 5.95 -17.50
CA ILE A 17 -14.50 6.02 -17.18
C ILE A 17 -14.39 5.48 -15.76
N ILE A 18 -14.11 4.18 -15.64
CA ILE A 18 -13.77 3.58 -14.36
C ILE A 18 -12.35 4.06 -14.03
N THR A 19 -12.24 5.04 -13.15
CA THR A 19 -10.95 5.41 -12.55
C THR A 19 -10.60 4.32 -11.53
N VAL A 20 -9.66 3.45 -11.89
CA VAL A 20 -9.05 2.54 -10.92
C VAL A 20 -8.13 3.40 -10.05
N GLU A 21 -8.60 3.73 -8.85
CA GLU A 21 -7.75 4.34 -7.82
C GLU A 21 -6.63 3.34 -7.49
N ALA A 22 -5.40 3.67 -7.90
CA ALA A 22 -4.23 2.86 -7.56
C ALA A 22 -3.99 2.94 -6.04
N SER A 23 -3.62 1.82 -5.41
CA SER A 23 -3.30 1.79 -3.98
C SER A 23 -2.17 2.78 -3.67
N PRO A 24 -2.31 3.62 -2.62
CA PRO A 24 -1.26 4.56 -2.23
C PRO A 24 0.00 3.87 -1.70
N VAL A 25 -0.10 2.60 -1.34
CA VAL A 25 1.01 1.77 -0.88
C VAL A 25 1.16 0.58 -1.82
N THR A 26 2.37 0.37 -2.32
CA THR A 26 2.75 -0.77 -3.16
C THR A 26 4.03 -1.41 -2.63
N SER A 27 4.38 -2.59 -3.16
CA SER A 27 5.58 -3.30 -2.77
C SER A 27 6.31 -3.90 -3.97
N GLU A 28 7.60 -4.12 -3.77
CA GLU A 28 8.47 -4.90 -4.64
C GLU A 28 9.08 -6.05 -3.81
N PRO A 29 8.83 -7.32 -4.18
CA PRO A 29 7.94 -7.79 -5.25
C PRO A 29 6.46 -7.48 -4.96
N SER A 30 5.62 -7.42 -6.00
CA SER A 30 4.19 -7.01 -5.86
C SER A 30 3.31 -7.97 -5.06
N TYR A 31 3.77 -9.20 -4.86
CA TYR A 31 3.13 -10.21 -4.01
C TYR A 31 4.19 -10.80 -3.09
N PRO A 32 4.64 -10.01 -2.10
CA PRO A 32 5.75 -10.43 -1.26
C PRO A 32 5.30 -11.52 -0.30
N THR A 33 6.24 -12.40 0.00
CA THR A 33 6.14 -13.43 1.04
C THR A 33 7.07 -13.08 2.19
N ILE A 34 6.95 -13.83 3.30
CA ILE A 34 7.81 -13.67 4.48
C ILE A 34 9.30 -13.90 4.19
N ASN A 35 9.63 -14.55 3.06
CA ASN A 35 11.01 -14.89 2.68
C ASN A 35 11.59 -13.93 1.64
N ASP A 36 10.79 -13.01 1.11
CA ASP A 36 11.26 -12.05 0.11
C ASP A 36 11.93 -10.86 0.79
N SER A 37 12.89 -10.26 0.09
CA SER A 37 13.38 -8.93 0.45
C SER A 37 12.37 -7.90 -0.09
N ILE A 38 11.69 -7.19 0.81
CA ILE A 38 10.58 -6.29 0.48
C ILE A 38 11.02 -4.83 0.49
N ILE A 39 10.64 -4.10 -0.54
CA ILE A 39 10.62 -2.64 -0.55
C ILE A 39 9.16 -2.20 -0.62
N ILE A 40 8.75 -1.32 0.29
CA ILE A 40 7.45 -0.65 0.27
C ILE A 40 7.61 0.71 -0.39
N TYR A 41 6.67 1.09 -1.25
CA TYR A 41 6.57 2.42 -1.82
C TYR A 41 5.26 3.06 -1.35
N PHE A 42 5.32 4.35 -1.03
CA PHE A 42 4.17 5.18 -0.71
C PHE A 42 4.09 6.36 -1.67
N ASP A 43 2.98 6.46 -2.40
CA ASP A 43 2.66 7.56 -3.33
C ASP A 43 1.58 8.47 -2.70
N ALA A 44 1.97 9.64 -2.19
CA ALA A 44 1.01 10.56 -1.57
C ALA A 44 0.11 11.30 -2.58
N THR A 45 0.30 11.12 -3.89
CA THR A 45 -0.66 11.60 -4.89
C THR A 45 -1.91 10.72 -4.95
N LYS A 46 -1.88 9.53 -4.33
CA LYS A 46 -2.98 8.56 -4.25
C LYS A 46 -3.69 8.59 -2.89
N GLY A 47 -4.76 7.82 -2.78
CA GLY A 47 -5.55 7.72 -1.54
C GLY A 47 -6.20 9.05 -1.16
N ASN A 48 -6.17 9.41 0.13
CA ASN A 48 -6.76 10.66 0.62
C ASN A 48 -5.89 11.91 0.36
N GLN A 49 -4.68 11.73 -0.17
CA GLN A 49 -3.73 12.81 -0.47
C GLN A 49 -3.34 13.67 0.74
N GLY A 50 -3.49 13.19 1.98
CA GLY A 50 -3.21 13.96 3.18
C GLY A 50 -1.75 14.40 3.34
N LEU A 51 -0.82 13.68 2.69
CA LEU A 51 0.61 13.98 2.67
C LEU A 51 1.09 14.51 1.30
N LYS A 52 0.17 14.85 0.38
CA LYS A 52 0.55 15.37 -0.93
C LYS A 52 1.27 16.71 -0.78
N ASP A 53 2.39 16.82 -1.47
CA ASP A 53 3.33 17.94 -1.47
C ASP A 53 3.90 18.27 -0.09
N PHE A 54 3.85 17.31 0.85
CA PHE A 54 4.47 17.44 2.16
C PHE A 54 6.00 17.42 2.03
N ALA A 55 6.66 18.39 2.67
CA ALA A 55 8.11 18.60 2.59
C ALA A 55 8.87 18.11 3.83
N GLY A 56 8.18 17.48 4.79
CA GLY A 56 8.79 16.95 6.01
C GLY A 56 9.13 15.47 5.93
N PRO A 57 9.72 14.90 7.00
CA PRO A 57 10.00 13.47 7.08
C PRO A 57 8.68 12.68 7.14
N VAL A 58 8.66 11.54 6.45
CA VAL A 58 7.51 10.62 6.42
C VAL A 58 7.92 9.34 7.14
N TYR A 59 7.06 8.85 8.03
CA TYR A 59 7.28 7.64 8.81
C TYR A 59 6.13 6.64 8.59
N ALA A 60 6.43 5.35 8.72
CA ALA A 60 5.42 4.30 8.71
C ALA A 60 5.18 3.76 10.12
N HIS A 61 3.92 3.59 10.49
CA HIS A 61 3.58 2.61 11.53
C HIS A 61 3.43 1.26 10.85
N THR A 62 4.18 0.25 11.29
CA THR A 62 4.17 -1.07 10.64
C THR A 62 4.49 -2.20 11.63
N GLY A 63 3.89 -3.36 11.37
CA GLY A 63 4.01 -4.60 12.12
C GLY A 63 3.44 -5.75 11.29
N VAL A 64 3.35 -6.94 11.88
CA VAL A 64 2.85 -8.15 11.22
C VAL A 64 1.61 -8.71 11.92
N LEU A 65 0.75 -9.37 11.14
CA LEU A 65 -0.29 -10.23 11.69
C LEU A 65 0.27 -11.64 11.88
N THR A 66 -0.12 -12.28 12.98
CA THR A 66 0.33 -13.63 13.34
C THR A 66 -0.85 -14.49 13.76
N ASP A 67 -0.62 -15.77 13.97
CA ASP A 67 -1.57 -16.67 14.61
C ASP A 67 -2.00 -16.25 16.03
N GLU A 68 -1.23 -15.38 16.69
CA GLU A 68 -1.58 -14.77 17.98
C GLU A 68 -2.41 -13.48 17.86
N SER A 69 -2.58 -12.94 16.64
CA SER A 69 -3.40 -11.74 16.42
C SER A 69 -4.89 -12.10 16.46
N THR A 70 -5.64 -11.45 17.35
CA THR A 70 -7.10 -11.70 17.50
C THR A 70 -7.95 -10.87 16.53
N SER A 71 -7.34 -9.90 15.84
CA SER A 71 -8.00 -9.07 14.82
C SER A 71 -7.00 -8.51 13.80
N LEU A 72 -7.52 -7.98 12.68
CA LEU A 72 -6.72 -7.34 11.63
C LEU A 72 -6.02 -6.04 12.08
N SER A 73 -6.42 -5.49 13.22
CA SER A 73 -5.82 -4.29 13.80
C SER A 73 -4.83 -4.61 14.92
N GLU A 74 -4.70 -5.88 15.32
CA GLU A 74 -3.79 -6.30 16.39
C GLU A 74 -2.45 -6.74 15.80
N TRP A 75 -1.68 -5.75 15.34
CA TRP A 75 -0.36 -5.98 14.80
C TRP A 75 0.61 -6.36 15.92
N LYS A 76 1.42 -7.37 15.66
CA LYS A 76 2.53 -7.81 16.51
C LYS A 76 3.84 -7.31 15.91
N TYR A 77 4.89 -7.32 16.71
CA TYR A 77 6.23 -6.90 16.29
C TYR A 77 6.23 -5.51 15.65
N VAL A 78 5.45 -4.60 16.24
CA VAL A 78 5.42 -3.19 15.83
C VAL A 78 6.79 -2.57 16.12
N VAL A 79 7.37 -1.92 15.11
CA VAL A 79 8.72 -1.34 15.22
C VAL A 79 8.70 0.02 15.92
N THR A 80 7.68 0.83 15.64
CA THR A 80 7.52 2.18 16.18
C THR A 80 6.10 2.39 16.66
N ASP A 81 5.94 2.84 17.91
CA ASP A 81 4.63 3.15 18.49
C ASP A 81 3.94 4.31 17.75
N TRP A 82 2.60 4.33 17.80
CA TRP A 82 1.84 5.43 17.22
C TRP A 82 2.19 6.77 17.87
N GLY A 83 2.45 7.79 17.03
CA GLY A 83 2.78 9.13 17.49
C GLY A 83 4.27 9.36 17.77
N GLU A 84 5.10 8.33 17.59
CA GLU A 84 6.55 8.41 17.68
C GLU A 84 7.18 8.43 16.28
N ASP A 85 8.20 9.26 16.12
CA ASP A 85 8.97 9.38 14.88
C ASP A 85 10.36 8.78 15.13
N THR A 86 10.58 7.51 14.75
CA THR A 86 11.86 6.82 14.94
C THR A 86 12.59 6.54 13.63
N PRO A 87 13.94 6.47 13.61
CA PRO A 87 14.70 6.28 12.39
C PRO A 87 14.41 4.95 11.67
N GLU A 88 14.02 3.91 12.40
CA GLU A 88 13.78 2.56 11.87
C GLU A 88 12.66 2.52 10.85
N THR A 89 11.64 3.37 11.01
CA THR A 89 10.47 3.42 10.15
C THR A 89 10.39 4.70 9.31
N GLN A 90 11.47 5.48 9.26
CA GLN A 90 11.56 6.66 8.41
C GLN A 90 11.69 6.25 6.94
N LEU A 91 10.81 6.79 6.10
CA LEU A 91 10.87 6.57 4.67
C LEU A 91 11.93 7.46 4.02
N SER A 92 12.61 6.90 3.02
CA SER A 92 13.50 7.64 2.13
C SER A 92 12.71 8.18 0.93
N GLN A 93 12.86 9.47 0.63
CA GLN A 93 12.25 10.06 -0.55
C GLN A 93 12.92 9.53 -1.83
N VAL A 94 12.10 9.14 -2.81
CA VAL A 94 12.53 8.69 -4.14
C VAL A 94 12.39 9.84 -5.15
N GLU A 95 11.23 10.50 -5.13
CA GLU A 95 10.94 11.72 -5.89
C GLU A 95 9.83 12.52 -5.20
N THR A 96 9.35 13.60 -5.81
CA THR A 96 8.22 14.36 -5.28
C THR A 96 7.01 13.44 -5.09
N ASN A 97 6.44 13.41 -3.89
CA ASN A 97 5.30 12.58 -3.53
C ASN A 97 5.51 11.05 -3.56
N LEU A 98 6.74 10.57 -3.77
CA LEU A 98 7.04 9.14 -3.75
C LEU A 98 8.15 8.86 -2.74
N TRP A 99 7.84 7.99 -1.79
CA TRP A 99 8.77 7.56 -0.76
C TRP A 99 8.87 6.05 -0.73
N LYS A 100 9.94 5.53 -0.13
CA LYS A 100 10.14 4.11 0.09
C LYS A 100 10.58 3.78 1.50
N LEU A 101 10.17 2.62 1.98
CA LEU A 101 10.71 1.95 3.16
C LEU A 101 11.30 0.61 2.72
N VAL A 102 12.57 0.37 3.06
CA VAL A 102 13.19 -0.93 2.83
C VAL A 102 12.96 -1.77 4.08
N ILE A 103 12.02 -2.72 3.98
CA ILE A 103 11.85 -3.74 5.01
C ILE A 103 12.98 -4.77 4.90
N GLY A 104 13.43 -5.08 3.69
CA GLY A 104 14.37 -6.19 3.49
C GLY A 104 13.67 -7.50 3.86
N TYR A 105 14.33 -8.37 4.62
CA TYR A 105 13.73 -9.62 5.07
C TYR A 105 12.85 -9.40 6.31
N PRO A 106 11.53 -9.67 6.26
CA PRO A 106 10.61 -9.38 7.35
C PRO A 106 11.01 -9.98 8.70
N ARG A 107 11.49 -11.23 8.74
CA ARG A 107 11.90 -11.86 10.01
C ARG A 107 13.03 -11.10 10.71
N GLU A 108 13.97 -10.57 9.93
CA GLU A 108 15.08 -9.77 10.45
C GLU A 108 14.59 -8.39 10.88
N TYR A 109 13.86 -7.70 10.01
CA TYR A 109 13.40 -6.32 10.24
C TYR A 109 12.48 -6.19 11.45
N TYR A 110 11.53 -7.11 11.58
CA TYR A 110 10.56 -7.13 12.69
C TYR A 110 11.03 -7.99 13.88
N ALA A 111 12.26 -8.54 13.84
CA ALA A 111 12.81 -9.44 14.86
C ALA A 111 11.86 -10.60 15.23
N ILE A 112 11.23 -11.22 14.23
CA ILE A 112 10.21 -12.26 14.40
C ILE A 112 10.89 -13.61 14.68
N PRO A 113 10.60 -14.28 15.80
CA PRO A 113 11.12 -15.62 16.06
C PRO A 113 10.70 -16.65 15.00
N GLU A 114 11.56 -17.62 14.71
CA GLU A 114 11.33 -18.64 13.68
C GLU A 114 10.04 -19.44 13.90
N GLN A 115 9.69 -19.73 15.16
CA GLN A 115 8.48 -20.48 15.51
C GLN A 115 7.16 -19.73 15.31
N VAL A 116 7.21 -18.41 15.06
CA VAL A 116 6.01 -17.59 14.91
C VAL A 116 5.51 -17.66 13.47
N ASN A 117 4.22 -17.95 13.33
CA ASN A 117 3.55 -18.02 12.04
C ASN A 117 2.98 -16.64 11.69
N VAL A 118 3.54 -16.03 10.65
CA VAL A 118 3.03 -14.80 10.06
C VAL A 118 1.96 -15.16 9.03
N THR A 119 0.83 -14.45 9.06
CA THR A 119 -0.39 -14.74 8.28
C THR A 119 -0.73 -13.64 7.30
#